data_AF-A0A938VS77-F1
#
_entry.id   AF-A0A938VS77-F1
#
_cell.length_a   1.000
_cell.length_b   1.000
_cell.length_c   1.000
_cell.angle_alpha   90.00
_cell.angle_beta   90.00
_cell.angle_gamma   90.00
#
_symmetry.space_group_name_H-M   'P 1'
#
loop_
_entity.id
_entity.type
_entity.pdbx_description
1 polymer ?
#
loop_
_entity_poly.entity_id
_entity_poly.type
_entity_poly.pdbx_seq_one_letter_code
_entity_poly.pdbx_strand_id
1 'polypeptide(L)'
;RFVWESSDEFPAGLLTRILKKEGRPRGDIPVAWAAATYVLLTRDDTFYAETDDHQYRGIALFDRDTESLASIISASDGWGSPGVITYGGDTAYDRLGAALDAWTHAGRPGLDALRLTAVPSGAPVALADGAHRIPKPHVDIIAAYATRP
;
A
#
# COMPACT_ATOMS: atom_id res chain seq x y z
N ARG A 1 6.43 -9.53 -14.93
CA ARG A 1 5.62 -8.29 -15.04
C ARG A 1 4.71 -8.24 -13.80
N PHE A 2 4.01 -7.15 -13.53
CA PHE A 2 3.20 -7.02 -12.30
C PHE A 2 1.71 -7.06 -12.65
N VAL A 3 0.90 -7.69 -11.80
CA VAL A 3 -0.57 -7.71 -11.87
C VAL A 3 -1.12 -6.82 -10.73
N TRP A 4 -2.11 -5.97 -11.03
CA TRP A 4 -2.70 -5.02 -10.09
C TRP A 4 -4.23 -4.99 -10.19
N GLU A 5 -4.91 -4.73 -9.07
CA GLU A 5 -6.34 -4.45 -9.01
C GLU A 5 -6.56 -3.01 -8.52
N SER A 6 -7.11 -2.14 -9.36
CA SER A 6 -7.39 -0.71 -9.07
C SER A 6 -8.73 -0.30 -9.69
N SER A 7 -9.45 0.61 -9.02
CA SER A 7 -10.75 1.15 -9.43
C SER A 7 -10.67 2.24 -10.51
N ASP A 8 -9.52 2.88 -10.71
CA ASP A 8 -9.28 3.78 -11.84
C ASP A 8 -8.51 3.06 -12.95
N GLU A 9 -8.53 3.61 -14.18
CA GLU A 9 -7.53 3.33 -15.22
C GLU A 9 -6.15 3.68 -14.64
N PHE A 10 -5.61 2.74 -13.87
CA PHE A 10 -4.27 2.81 -13.35
C PHE A 10 -3.36 2.90 -14.58
N PRO A 11 -2.41 3.85 -14.64
CA PRO A 11 -1.74 4.17 -15.89
C PRO A 11 -0.77 3.05 -16.26
N ALA A 12 -1.31 1.97 -16.83
CA ALA A 12 -0.64 0.70 -17.11
C ALA A 12 0.62 0.92 -17.95
N GLY A 13 0.55 1.84 -18.91
CA GLY A 13 1.67 2.25 -19.74
C GLY A 13 2.76 3.01 -18.98
N LEU A 14 2.39 3.83 -17.99
CA LEU A 14 3.33 4.55 -17.13
C LEU A 14 4.01 3.59 -16.14
N LEU A 15 3.24 2.72 -15.49
CA LEU A 15 3.77 1.70 -14.59
C LEU A 15 4.72 0.76 -15.33
N THR A 16 4.32 0.30 -16.52
CA THR A 16 5.18 -0.53 -17.38
C THR A 16 6.48 0.20 -17.73
N ARG A 17 6.43 1.51 -17.97
CA ARG A 17 7.62 2.32 -18.26
C ARG A 17 8.52 2.47 -17.04
N ILE A 18 7.95 2.70 -15.86
CA ILE A 18 8.66 2.81 -14.59
C ILE A 18 9.31 1.48 -14.19
N LEU A 19 8.57 0.38 -14.31
CA LEU A 19 9.04 -0.97 -14.02
C LEU A 19 10.08 -1.47 -15.03
N LYS A 20 10.09 -0.91 -16.25
CA LYS A 20 11.16 -1.13 -17.23
C LYS A 20 12.44 -0.35 -16.90
N LYS A 21 12.37 0.71 -16.09
CA LYS A 21 13.58 1.33 -15.53
C LYS A 21 14.15 0.35 -14.51
N GLU A 22 15.47 0.14 -14.52
CA GLU A 22 16.12 -0.68 -13.50
C GLU A 22 15.78 -0.13 -12.12
N GLY A 23 15.03 -0.91 -11.35
CA GLY A 23 14.74 -0.60 -9.96
C GLY A 23 16.02 -0.71 -9.13
N ARG A 24 16.13 0.13 -8.11
CA ARG A 24 17.20 0.02 -7.12
C ARG A 24 16.58 -0.53 -5.84
N PRO A 25 16.95 -1.76 -5.41
CA PRO A 25 16.58 -2.22 -4.09
C PRO A 25 17.18 -1.26 -3.06
N ARG A 26 16.36 -0.78 -2.13
CA ARG A 26 16.74 0.20 -1.12
C ARG A 26 16.61 -0.42 0.27
N GLY A 27 17.66 -1.15 0.65
CA GLY A 27 17.85 -1.70 1.99
C GLY A 27 16.79 -2.72 2.43
N ASP A 28 17.14 -3.48 3.46
CA ASP A 28 16.18 -4.30 4.19
C ASP A 28 15.54 -3.41 5.26
N ILE A 29 14.43 -2.74 4.92
CA ILE A 29 13.57 -2.16 5.95
C ILE A 29 12.71 -3.32 6.47
N PRO A 30 12.87 -3.77 7.73
CA PRO A 30 11.95 -4.75 8.30
C PRO A 30 10.58 -4.10 8.44
N VAL A 31 9.70 -4.35 7.47
CA VAL A 31 8.32 -3.86 7.49
C VAL A 31 7.42 -4.92 8.13
N ALA A 32 6.78 -4.59 9.25
CA ALA A 32 5.74 -5.47 9.79
C ALA A 32 4.55 -5.53 8.83
N TRP A 33 3.94 -6.69 8.63
CA TRP A 33 2.73 -6.82 7.79
C TRP A 33 1.59 -5.89 8.23
N ALA A 34 1.45 -5.63 9.54
CA ALA A 34 0.50 -4.65 10.06
C ALA A 34 0.80 -3.22 9.57
N ALA A 35 2.07 -2.84 9.43
CA ALA A 35 2.48 -1.55 8.89
C ALA A 35 2.22 -1.47 7.38
N ALA A 36 2.53 -2.53 6.64
CA ALA A 36 2.24 -2.60 5.22
C ALA A 36 0.72 -2.47 4.97
N THR A 37 -0.10 -3.24 5.69
CA THR A 37 -1.56 -3.13 5.63
C THR A 37 -2.06 -1.75 6.06
N TYR A 38 -1.50 -1.14 7.12
CA TYR A 38 -1.82 0.24 7.48
C TYR A 38 -1.58 1.19 6.31
N VAL A 39 -0.41 1.11 5.66
CA VAL A 39 -0.06 1.93 4.49
C VAL A 39 -1.06 1.71 3.36
N LEU A 40 -1.40 0.46 3.04
CA LEU A 40 -2.39 0.12 2.00
C LEU A 40 -3.78 0.71 2.29
N LEU A 41 -4.17 0.76 3.56
CA LEU A 41 -5.52 1.15 3.97
C LEU A 41 -5.68 2.65 4.21
N THR A 42 -4.58 3.37 4.47
CA THR A 42 -4.61 4.80 4.83
C THR A 42 -4.17 5.74 3.71
N ARG A 43 -3.70 5.19 2.59
CA ARG A 43 -3.11 5.95 1.47
C ARG A 43 -3.82 5.61 0.15
N ASP A 44 -4.46 6.60 -0.45
CA ASP A 44 -5.20 6.43 -1.70
C ASP A 44 -4.30 6.10 -2.91
N ASP A 45 -3.01 6.40 -2.80
CA ASP A 45 -1.99 6.19 -3.83
C ASP A 45 -1.25 4.85 -3.69
N THR A 46 -1.83 3.91 -2.95
CA THR A 46 -1.27 2.58 -2.72
C THR A 46 -2.13 1.48 -3.32
N PHE A 47 -1.47 0.40 -3.73
CA PHE A 47 -2.13 -0.74 -4.36
C PHE A 47 -1.37 -2.03 -4.06
N TYR A 48 -2.10 -3.15 -4.14
CA TYR A 48 -1.47 -4.47 -4.10
C TYR A 48 -0.76 -4.73 -5.42
N ALA A 49 0.46 -5.24 -5.34
CA ALA A 49 1.28 -5.59 -6.49
C ALA A 49 1.84 -7.00 -6.32
N GLU A 50 1.80 -7.77 -7.40
CA GLU A 50 2.31 -9.14 -7.44
C GLU A 50 3.05 -9.38 -8.75
N THR A 51 4.16 -10.11 -8.69
CA THR A 51 4.89 -10.53 -9.90
C THR A 51 4.13 -11.63 -10.64
N ASP A 52 4.21 -11.67 -11.97
CA ASP A 52 3.50 -12.65 -12.82
C ASP A 52 3.81 -14.11 -12.49
N ASP A 53 5.00 -14.37 -11.93
CA ASP A 53 5.43 -15.70 -11.50
C ASP A 53 4.98 -16.03 -10.07
N HIS A 54 4.21 -15.13 -9.45
CA HIS A 54 3.70 -15.23 -8.08
C HIS A 54 4.79 -15.38 -7.02
N GLN A 55 6.05 -15.07 -7.34
CA GLN A 55 7.16 -15.19 -6.38
C GLN A 55 7.20 -14.04 -5.37
N TYR A 56 6.80 -12.84 -5.80
CA TYR A 56 6.78 -11.66 -4.96
C TYR A 56 5.41 -11.02 -4.94
N ARG A 57 4.95 -10.71 -3.74
CA ARG A 57 3.70 -9.98 -3.50
C ARG A 57 3.94 -8.86 -2.51
N GLY A 58 3.16 -7.81 -2.61
CA GLY A 58 3.47 -6.60 -1.89
C GLY A 58 2.47 -5.48 -2.00
N ILE A 59 2.87 -4.34 -1.45
CA ILE A 59 2.16 -3.08 -1.52
C ILE A 59 3.07 -2.09 -2.20
N ALA A 60 2.54 -1.41 -3.20
CA ALA A 60 3.25 -0.38 -3.92
C ALA A 60 2.60 0.98 -3.67
N LEU A 61 3.43 1.99 -3.43
CA LEU A 61 3.05 3.39 -3.34
C LEU A 61 3.54 4.09 -4.61
N PHE A 62 2.61 4.72 -5.33
CA PHE A 62 2.91 5.40 -6.59
C PHE A 62 2.78 6.91 -6.44
N ASP A 63 3.88 7.62 -6.73
CA ASP A 63 3.90 9.06 -6.83
C ASP A 63 3.74 9.48 -8.30
N ARG A 64 2.56 10.03 -8.63
CA ARG A 64 2.22 10.45 -9.98
C ARG A 64 2.99 11.68 -10.44
N ASP A 65 3.31 12.60 -9.53
CA ASP A 65 3.94 13.88 -9.87
C ASP A 65 5.41 13.67 -10.28
N THR A 66 6.08 12.73 -9.62
CA THR A 66 7.50 12.42 -9.85
C THR A 66 7.72 11.16 -10.69
N GLU A 67 6.65 10.49 -11.09
CA GLU A 67 6.68 9.18 -11.75
C GLU A 67 7.58 8.17 -11.01
N SER A 68 7.49 8.13 -9.67
CA SER A 68 8.27 7.24 -8.82
C SER A 68 7.40 6.20 -8.12
N LEU A 69 7.97 5.03 -7.85
CA LEU A 69 7.27 3.89 -7.24
C LEU A 69 8.13 3.30 -6.11
N ALA A 70 7.53 3.07 -4.95
CA ALA A 70 8.13 2.31 -3.87
C ALA A 70 7.28 1.09 -3.54
N SER A 71 7.86 -0.10 -3.65
CA SER A 71 7.18 -1.37 -3.44
C SER A 71 7.76 -2.09 -2.24
N ILE A 72 6.94 -2.31 -1.21
CA ILE A 72 7.21 -3.26 -0.14
C ILE A 72 6.90 -4.65 -0.70
N ILE A 73 7.90 -5.48 -0.92
CA ILE A 73 7.72 -6.83 -1.46
C ILE A 73 8.16 -7.89 -0.47
N SER A 74 7.42 -8.99 -0.39
CA SER A 74 7.76 -10.18 0.37
C SER A 74 7.77 -11.38 -0.58
N ALA A 75 8.60 -12.38 -0.27
CA ALA A 75 8.44 -13.71 -0.84
C ALA A 75 7.01 -14.22 -0.55
N SER A 76 6.43 -14.89 -1.54
CA SER A 76 5.05 -15.40 -1.47
C SER A 76 4.87 -16.56 -0.49
N ASP A 77 5.96 -17.15 0.00
CA ASP A 77 5.95 -18.11 1.10
C ASP A 77 5.54 -17.48 2.45
N GLY A 78 5.56 -16.14 2.57
CA GLY A 78 5.17 -15.41 3.77
C GLY A 78 6.17 -15.46 4.92
N TRP A 79 7.35 -16.06 4.72
CA TRP A 79 8.41 -16.19 5.75
C TRP A 79 9.60 -15.25 5.51
N GLY A 80 9.70 -14.62 4.34
CA GLY A 80 10.72 -13.63 4.05
C GLY A 80 10.56 -12.32 4.82
N SER A 81 11.68 -11.68 5.18
CA SER A 81 11.65 -10.27 5.61
C SER A 81 11.28 -9.42 4.40
N PRO A 82 10.18 -8.63 4.46
CA PRO A 82 9.82 -7.78 3.33
C PRO A 82 10.91 -6.73 3.10
N GLY A 83 11.28 -6.53 1.84
CA GLY A 83 12.23 -5.50 1.42
C GLY A 83 11.51 -4.38 0.66
N VAL A 84 12.20 -3.24 0.48
CA VAL A 84 11.68 -2.13 -0.31
C VAL A 84 12.46 -2.00 -1.62
N ILE A 85 11.75 -2.06 -2.74
CA ILE A 85 12.29 -1.76 -4.07
C ILE A 85 11.73 -0.43 -4.55
N THR A 86 12.61 0.41 -5.09
CA THR A 86 12.24 1.71 -5.64
C THR A 86 12.49 1.73 -7.14
N TYR A 87 11.56 2.33 -7.89
CA TYR A 87 11.69 2.57 -9.32
C TYR A 87 11.51 4.06 -9.59
N GLY A 88 12.39 4.63 -10.42
CA GLY A 88 12.40 6.07 -10.70
C GLY A 88 13.23 6.85 -9.68
N GLY A 89 12.73 8.03 -9.27
CA GLY A 89 13.35 8.89 -8.25
C GLY A 89 13.08 8.44 -6.81
N ASP A 90 13.69 9.11 -5.83
CA ASP A 90 13.61 8.74 -4.41
C ASP A 90 12.31 9.20 -3.71
N THR A 91 11.47 10.00 -4.35
CA THR A 91 10.28 10.61 -3.71
C THR A 91 9.28 9.58 -3.17
N ALA A 92 8.96 8.54 -3.93
CA ALA A 92 8.06 7.48 -3.44
C ALA A 92 8.65 6.72 -2.23
N TYR A 93 9.98 6.59 -2.15
CA TYR A 93 10.65 5.97 -1.00
C TYR A 93 10.52 6.84 0.25
N ASP A 94 10.79 8.13 0.13
CA ASP A 94 10.67 9.06 1.25
C ASP A 94 9.22 9.14 1.76
N ARG A 95 8.26 9.12 0.84
CA ARG A 95 6.82 9.09 1.17
C ARG A 95 6.41 7.78 1.85
N LEU A 96 6.97 6.65 1.42
CA LEU A 96 6.78 5.38 2.10
C LEU A 96 7.36 5.42 3.52
N GLY A 97 8.57 5.96 3.69
CA GLY A 97 9.19 6.16 5.01
C GLY A 97 8.31 7.01 5.93
N ALA A 98 7.82 8.16 5.44
CA ALA A 98 6.91 9.02 6.20
C ALA A 98 5.60 8.31 6.60
N ALA A 99 5.06 7.44 5.74
CA ALA A 99 3.86 6.67 6.05
C ALA A 99 4.13 5.61 7.15
N LEU A 100 5.29 4.96 7.12
CA LEU A 100 5.72 4.02 8.17
C LEU A 100 5.99 4.73 9.51
N ASP A 101 6.54 5.95 9.47
CA ASP A 101 6.75 6.77 10.65
C ASP A 101 5.42 7.25 11.25
N ALA A 102 4.43 7.59 10.42
CA ALA A 102 3.09 7.93 10.87
C ALA A 102 2.40 6.76 11.59
N TRP A 103 2.53 5.53 11.06
CA TRP A 103 2.07 4.31 11.75
C TRP A 103 2.73 4.12 13.12
N THR A 104 4.04 4.38 13.20
CA THR A 104 4.77 4.31 14.47
C THR A 104 4.27 5.34 15.48
N HIS A 105 4.05 6.59 15.05
CA HIS A 105 3.51 7.65 15.90
C HIS A 105 2.06 7.38 16.37
N ALA A 106 1.27 6.68 15.56
CA ALA A 106 -0.07 6.22 15.93
C ALA A 106 -0.07 5.07 16.96
N GLY A 107 1.09 4.68 17.50
CA GLY A 107 1.22 3.62 18.49
C GLY A 107 1.29 2.22 17.89
N ARG A 108 1.64 2.10 16.60
CA ARG A 108 1.78 0.83 15.88
C ARG A 108 0.52 -0.05 15.98
N PRO A 109 -0.66 0.46 15.60
CA PRO A 109 -1.88 -0.32 15.72
C PRO A 109 -1.75 -1.63 14.91
N GLY A 110 -2.04 -2.74 15.59
CA GLY A 110 -2.06 -4.08 15.00
C GLY A 110 -3.38 -4.38 14.27
N LEU A 111 -3.41 -5.46 13.48
CA LEU A 111 -4.60 -5.87 12.72
C LEU A 111 -5.81 -6.16 13.61
N ASP A 112 -5.61 -6.61 14.85
CA ASP A 112 -6.70 -6.91 15.79
C ASP A 112 -7.46 -5.65 16.25
N ALA A 113 -6.78 -4.50 16.19
CA ALA A 113 -7.38 -3.20 16.45
C ALA A 113 -8.10 -2.65 15.22
N LEU A 114 -7.89 -3.23 14.04
CA LEU A 114 -8.53 -2.78 12.80
C LEU A 114 -9.95 -3.35 12.72
N ARG A 115 -10.91 -2.49 12.43
CA ARG A 115 -12.29 -2.83 12.09
C ARG A 115 -12.52 -2.49 10.63
N LEU A 116 -12.92 -3.50 9.86
CA LEU A 116 -13.21 -3.36 8.44
C LEU A 116 -14.72 -3.51 8.24
N THR A 117 -15.34 -2.53 7.58
CA THR A 117 -16.75 -2.58 7.20
C THR A 117 -16.84 -2.44 5.69
N ALA A 118 -17.43 -3.41 5.00
CA ALA A 118 -17.73 -3.28 3.57
C ALA A 118 -19.08 -2.58 3.39
N VAL A 119 -19.13 -1.56 2.55
CA VAL A 119 -20.35 -0.83 2.17
C VAL A 119 -20.51 -0.84 0.64
N PRO A 120 -21.71 -0.69 0.09
CA PRO A 120 -21.87 -0.52 -1.36
C PRO A 120 -21.04 0.66 -1.86
N SER A 121 -20.40 0.49 -3.02
CA SER A 121 -19.57 1.57 -3.57
C SER A 121 -20.40 2.83 -3.80
N GLY A 122 -19.85 3.99 -3.44
CA GLY A 122 -20.54 5.28 -3.51
C GLY A 122 -21.62 5.52 -2.45
N ALA A 123 -21.85 4.57 -1.52
CA ALA A 123 -22.80 4.79 -0.42
C ALA A 123 -22.38 5.99 0.45
N PRO A 124 -23.32 6.84 0.90
CA PRO A 124 -23.01 7.92 1.82
C PRO A 124 -22.65 7.34 3.20
N VAL A 125 -21.38 7.48 3.59
CA VAL A 125 -20.86 7.03 4.89
C VAL A 125 -20.16 8.19 5.57
N ALA A 126 -20.58 8.50 6.79
CA ALA A 126 -19.84 9.41 7.66
C ALA A 126 -18.64 8.67 8.25
N LEU A 127 -17.43 9.15 7.96
CA LEU A 127 -16.21 8.59 8.52
C LEU A 127 -16.00 9.14 9.93
N ALA A 128 -15.82 8.24 10.90
CA ALA A 128 -15.34 8.63 12.23
C ALA A 128 -13.87 9.11 12.16
N ASP A 129 -13.43 9.85 13.17
CA ASP A 129 -12.03 10.30 13.25
C ASP A 129 -11.07 9.10 13.22
N GLY A 130 -10.11 9.14 12.30
CA GLY A 130 -9.16 8.05 12.07
C GLY A 130 -9.71 6.86 11.26
N ALA A 131 -10.93 6.97 10.70
CA ALA A 131 -11.45 6.02 9.73
C ALA A 131 -11.12 6.44 8.29
N HIS A 132 -10.83 5.45 7.44
CA HIS A 132 -10.46 5.63 6.03
C HIS A 132 -11.40 4.83 5.13
N ARG A 133 -11.78 5.40 3.98
CA ARG A 133 -12.58 4.73 2.95
C ARG A 133 -11.64 4.27 1.83
N ILE A 134 -11.63 2.97 1.56
CA ILE A 134 -10.84 2.36 0.50
C ILE A 134 -11.80 1.89 -0.60
N PRO A 135 -11.84 2.56 -1.76
CA PRO A 135 -12.71 2.16 -2.85
C PRO A 135 -12.27 0.82 -3.46
N LYS A 136 -13.23 -0.07 -3.75
CA LYS A 136 -13.06 -1.29 -4.56
C LYS A 136 -14.15 -1.32 -5.65
N PRO A 137 -13.99 -2.11 -6.73
CA PRO A 137 -14.90 -2.07 -7.88
C PRO A 137 -16.39 -2.27 -7.55
N HIS A 138 -16.73 -2.95 -6.45
CA HIS A 138 -18.12 -3.28 -6.08
C HIS A 138 -18.50 -2.89 -4.65
N VAL A 139 -17.51 -2.58 -3.81
CA VAL A 139 -17.70 -2.23 -2.40
C VAL A 139 -16.66 -1.18 -2.02
N ASP A 140 -16.96 -0.36 -1.05
CA ASP A 140 -15.93 0.43 -0.38
C ASP A 140 -15.66 -0.18 0.99
N ILE A 141 -14.40 -0.27 1.38
CA ILE A 141 -13.98 -0.78 2.68
C ILE A 141 -13.75 0.42 3.60
N ILE A 142 -14.48 0.49 4.70
CA ILE A 142 -14.25 1.45 5.77
C ILE A 142 -13.32 0.78 6.78
N ALA A 143 -12.09 1.27 6.85
CA ALA A 143 -11.08 0.85 7.81
C ALA A 143 -11.05 1.81 8.98
N ALA A 144 -11.34 1.35 10.19
CA ALA A 144 -11.29 2.15 11.41
C ALA A 144 -10.48 1.43 12.48
N TYR A 145 -9.63 2.14 13.21
CA TYR A 145 -8.97 1.57 14.38
C TYR A 145 -9.90 1.66 15.58
N ALA A 146 -10.02 0.57 16.33
CA ALA A 146 -10.67 0.56 17.62
C ALA A 146 -9.91 1.55 18.51
N THR A 147 -10.53 2.69 18.80
CA THR A 147 -10.07 3.58 19.85
C THR A 147 -10.13 2.78 21.15
N ARG A 148 -9.00 2.64 21.85
CA ARG A 148 -9.04 2.09 23.21
C ARG A 148 -10.04 2.92 24.04
N PRO A 149 -10.96 2.28 24.78
CA PRO A 149 -11.81 2.99 25.73
C PRO A 149 -10.99 3.68 26.81
#